data_AF-A0A7S7NR94-F1
#
_entry.id   AF-A0A7S7NR94-F1
#
_cell.length_a   1.000
_cell.length_b   1.000
_cell.length_c   1.000
_cell.angle_alpha   90.00
_cell.angle_beta   90.00
_cell.angle_gamma   90.00
#
_symmetry.space_group_name_H-M   'P 1'
#
loop_
_entity.id
_entity.type
_entity.pdbx_description
1 polymer ?
#
loop_
_entity_poly.entity_id
_entity_poly.type
_entity_poly.pdbx_seq_one_letter_code
_entity_poly.pdbx_strand_id
1 'polypeptide(L)' 'MRDTETIETELMEISAIADDSLKLERIIEWCATHPDEVPFALHVLMGSKTSKPPESA' A
#
# COMPACT_ATOMS: atom_id res chain seq x y z
N MET A 1 -14.29 7.75 3.64
CA MET A 1 -12.86 7.66 3.27
C MET A 1 -12.08 8.30 4.39
N ARG A 2 -11.23 7.52 5.06
CA ARG A 2 -10.39 7.99 6.17
C ARG A 2 -9.32 8.94 5.66
N ASP A 3 -8.63 9.60 6.59
CA ASP A 3 -7.50 10.47 6.28
C ASP A 3 -6.41 9.71 5.52
N THR A 4 -5.89 10.33 4.46
CA THR A 4 -4.87 9.74 3.59
C THR A 4 -3.64 9.30 4.37
N GLU A 5 -3.18 10.10 5.33
CA GLU A 5 -2.02 9.79 6.19
C GLU A 5 -2.22 8.49 6.98
N THR A 6 -3.45 8.23 7.45
CA THR A 6 -3.78 6.98 8.17
C THR A 6 -3.67 5.79 7.23
N ILE A 7 -4.23 5.90 6.02
CA ILE A 7 -4.19 4.84 5.01
C ILE A 7 -2.75 4.54 4.59
N GLU A 8 -1.96 5.58 4.31
CA GLU A 8 -0.55 5.43 3.91
C GLU A 8 0.29 4.79 5.02
N THR A 9 0.07 5.17 6.28
CA THR A 9 0.77 4.59 7.43
C THR A 9 0.46 3.10 7.58
N GLU A 10 -0.81 2.71 7.54
CA GLU A 10 -1.22 1.30 7.62
C GLU A 10 -0.60 0.47 6.48
N LEU A 11 -0.63 0.98 5.24
CA LEU A 11 -0.05 0.29 4.08
C LEU A 11 1.48 0.18 4.18
N MET A 12 2.15 1.17 4.76
CA MET A 12 3.59 1.14 5.03
C MET A 12 3.94 0.07 6.06
N GLU A 13 3.19 -0.02 7.16
CA GLU A 13 3.37 -1.04 8.20
C GLU A 13 3.19 -2.45 7.63
N ILE A 14 2.14 -2.66 6.82
CA ILE A 14 1.91 -3.94 6.14
C ILE A 14 3.06 -4.26 5.16
N SER A 15 3.54 -3.26 4.42
CA SER A 15 4.65 -3.43 3.47
C SER A 15 5.97 -3.77 4.15
N ALA A 16 6.17 -3.35 5.40
CA ALA A 16 7.37 -3.64 6.19
C ALA A 16 7.43 -5.09 6.72
N ILE A 17 6.35 -5.86 6.61
CA ILE A 17 6.33 -7.27 7.01
C ILE A 17 7.32 -8.07 6.16
N ALA A 18 8.22 -8.81 6.78
CA ALA A 18 9.24 -9.60 6.07
C ALA A 18 8.67 -10.89 5.45
N ASP A 19 7.72 -11.53 6.12
CA ASP A 19 7.07 -12.75 5.65
C ASP A 19 6.00 -12.41 4.59
N ASP A 20 6.21 -12.89 3.36
CA ASP A 20 5.32 -12.55 2.25
C ASP A 20 3.94 -13.23 2.34
N SER A 21 3.84 -14.40 2.99
CA SER A 21 2.54 -15.04 3.24
C SER A 21 1.73 -14.22 4.23
N LEU A 22 2.37 -13.82 5.34
CA LEU A 22 1.74 -12.99 6.35
C LEU A 22 1.39 -11.60 5.81
N LYS A 23 2.27 -10.99 5.01
CA LYS A 23 2.03 -9.73 4.33
C LYS A 23 0.78 -9.82 3.44
N LEU A 24 0.68 -10.88 2.65
CA LEU A 24 -0.48 -11.10 1.77
C LEU A 24 -1.77 -11.24 2.59
N GLU A 25 -1.77 -12.02 3.67
CA GLU A 25 -2.93 -12.14 4.56
C GLU A 25 -3.37 -10.80 5.13
N ARG A 26 -2.42 -9.98 5.61
CA ARG A 26 -2.70 -8.65 6.17
C ARG A 26 -3.25 -7.69 5.10
N ILE A 27 -2.74 -7.74 3.86
CA ILE A 27 -3.30 -6.98 2.74
C ILE A 27 -4.74 -7.40 2.43
N ILE A 28 -5.02 -8.71 2.40
CA ILE A 28 -6.38 -9.23 2.13
C ILE A 28 -7.35 -8.78 3.22
N GLU A 29 -6.97 -8.91 4.48
CA GLU A 29 -7.77 -8.46 5.62
C GLU A 29 -8.03 -6.95 5.59
N TRP A 30 -7.00 -6.16 5.27
CA TRP A 30 -7.12 -4.71 5.14
C TRP A 30 -8.12 -4.34 4.02
N CYS A 31 -7.99 -4.96 2.84
CA CYS A 31 -8.91 -4.75 1.72
C CYS A 31 -10.36 -5.15 2.05
N ALA A 32 -10.56 -6.21 2.83
CA ALA A 32 -11.89 -6.65 3.25
C ALA A 32 -12.52 -5.67 4.26
N THR A 33 -11.69 -5.06 5.11
CA THR A 33 -12.13 -4.08 6.12
C THR A 33 -12.41 -2.70 5.51
N HIS A 34 -11.67 -2.34 4.46
CA HIS A 34 -11.71 -1.02 3.82
C HIS A 34 -11.92 -1.10 2.30
N PRO A 35 -13.01 -1.71 1.80
CA PRO A 35 -13.20 -1.98 0.37
C PRO A 35 -13.23 -0.72 -0.50
N ASP A 36 -13.79 0.38 0.01
CA ASP A 36 -13.88 1.67 -0.70
C ASP A 36 -12.51 2.37 -0.85
N GLU A 37 -11.52 1.97 -0.05
CA GLU A 37 -10.18 2.57 0.01
C GLU A 37 -9.18 1.80 -0.85
N VAL A 38 -9.54 0.60 -1.33
CA VAL A 38 -8.70 -0.24 -2.18
C VAL A 38 -8.23 0.46 -3.46
N PRO A 39 -9.08 1.20 -4.22
CA PRO A 39 -8.62 1.92 -5.41
C PRO A 39 -7.53 2.95 -5.09
N PHE A 40 -7.67 3.64 -3.95
CA PHE A 40 -6.69 4.61 -3.48
C PHE A 40 -5.39 3.92 -3.04
N ALA A 41 -5.48 2.86 -2.25
CA ALA A 41 -4.33 2.06 -1.81
C ALA A 41 -3.52 1.51 -2.99
N LEU A 42 -4.19 1.04 -4.05
CA LEU A 42 -3.53 0.60 -5.27
C LEU A 42 -2.78 1.73 -5.96
N HIS A 43 -3.37 2.94 -6.02
CA HIS A 43 -2.69 4.11 -6.58
C HIS A 43 -1.41 4.45 -5.81
N VAL A 44 -1.47 4.45 -4.46
CA VAL A 44 -0.30 4.69 -3.59
C VAL A 44 0.77 3.63 -3.85
N LEU A 45 0.42 2.34 -3.74
CA LEU A 45 1.37 1.23 -3.89
C LEU A 45 1.98 1.13 -5.29
N MET A 46 1.25 1.51 -6.34
CA MET A 46 1.75 1.53 -7.71
C MET A 46 2.54 2.80 -8.04
N GLY A 47 2.12 3.95 -7.51
CA GLY A 47 2.83 5.22 -7.64
C GLY A 47 4.23 5.14 -7.04
N SER A 48 4.37 4.56 -5.84
CA SER A 48 5.67 4.34 -5.18
C SER A 48 6.62 3.43 -5.97
N LYS A 49 6.11 2.54 -6.83
CA LYS A 49 6.93 1.63 -7.66
C LYS A 49 7.46 2.29 -8.93
N THR A 50 6.90 3.43 -9.34
CA THR A 50 7.27 4.12 -10.60
C THR A 50 8.35 5.18 -10.45
N SER A 51 8.82 5.48 -9.23
CA SER A 51 10.03 6.29 -9.02
C SER A 51 11.29 5.48 -9.35
N LYS A 52 11.46 5.12 -10.63
CA LYS A 52 12.81 5.00 -11.21
C LYS A 52 13.43 6.41 -11.14
N PRO A 53 14.69 6.59 -10.71
CA PRO A 53 15.33 7.89 -10.82
C PRO A 53 15.28 8.35 -12.27
N PRO A 54 15.13 9.66 -12.55
CA PRO A 54 15.29 10.16 -13.91
C PRO A 54 16.68 9.74 -14.38
N GLU A 55 16.73 8.91 -15.43
CA GLU A 55 17.96 8.59 -16.13
C GLU A 55 18.55 9.93 -16.58
N SER A 56 19.65 10.33 -15.94
CA SER A 56 20.38 11.53 -16.30
C SER A 56 21.10 11.24 -17.60
N ALA A 57 20.66 11.89 -18.68
CA ALA A 57 21.36 11.98 -19.96
C ALA A 57 21.72 13.44 -20.22
#